data_AF-A0A8H6DIM5-F1
#
_entry.id   AF-A0A8H6DIM5-F1
#
_cell.length_a   1.000
_cell.length_b   1.000
_cell.length_c   1.000
_cell.angle_alpha   90.00
_cell.angle_beta   90.00
_cell.angle_gamma   90.00
#
_symmetry.space_group_name_H-M   'P 1'
#
loop_
_entity.id
_entity.type
_entity.pdbx_description
1 polymer ?
#
loop_
_entity_poly.entity_id
_entity_poly.type
_entity_poly.pdbx_seq_one_letter_code
_entity_poly.pdbx_strand_id
1 'polypeptide(L)'
;MYQFDRPRRRWHNGLWIGHAKDVLAVDLLNPSPAAEAKKHKLKTLVPAPRSFFMDVKCPGCFTITTVFSHAQTVVICQGCTTVLCQPTGGKARLTEGCSFRRK
;
A
#
# COMPACT_ATOMS: atom_id res chain seq x y z
N MET A 1 3.94 9.25 -45.57
CA MET A 1 5.27 9.67 -45.11
C MET A 1 5.05 10.88 -44.20
N TYR A 2 4.74 10.61 -42.93
CA TYR A 2 4.07 11.57 -42.04
C TYR A 2 5.02 12.68 -41.56
N GLN A 3 4.55 13.93 -41.67
CA GLN A 3 5.12 15.11 -41.02
C GLN A 3 5.20 14.91 -39.51
N PHE A 4 6.42 14.87 -38.97
CA PHE A 4 6.64 15.09 -37.54
C PHE A 4 6.62 16.59 -37.27
N ASP A 5 5.51 17.08 -36.72
CA ASP A 5 5.43 18.40 -36.11
C ASP A 5 6.50 18.54 -35.03
N ARG A 6 7.48 19.41 -35.25
CA ARG A 6 8.44 19.81 -34.22
C ARG A 6 7.68 20.65 -33.20
N PRO A 7 7.74 20.37 -31.88
CA PRO A 7 7.19 21.29 -30.90
C PRO A 7 7.98 22.61 -30.98
N ARG A 8 7.29 23.68 -31.39
CA ARG A 8 7.78 25.07 -31.38
C ARG A 8 8.24 25.42 -29.96
N ARG A 9 9.55 25.41 -29.72
CA ARG A 9 10.14 26.01 -28.51
C ARG A 9 9.92 27.51 -28.58
N ARG A 10 8.96 28.03 -27.80
CA ARG A 10 8.72 29.47 -27.68
C ARG A 10 9.66 30.03 -26.62
N TRP A 11 10.61 30.85 -27.06
CA TRP A 11 11.51 31.62 -26.21
C TRP A 11 10.78 32.88 -25.72
N HIS A 12 10.62 33.06 -24.41
CA HIS A 12 10.28 34.35 -23.81
C HIS A 12 11.12 34.54 -22.53
N ASN A 13 11.81 35.68 -22.42
CA ASN A 13 12.50 36.19 -21.23
C ASN A 13 13.49 35.24 -20.53
N GLY A 14 14.29 34.48 -21.30
CA GLY A 14 15.53 33.86 -20.80
C GLY A 14 15.40 32.74 -19.77
N LEU A 15 14.19 32.24 -19.48
CA LEU A 15 13.97 31.17 -18.53
C LEU A 15 13.23 29.99 -19.18
N TRP A 16 13.84 28.81 -19.14
CA TRP A 16 13.16 27.56 -19.47
C TRP A 16 12.20 27.20 -18.32
N ILE A 17 10.95 27.64 -18.39
CA ILE A 17 9.91 27.14 -17.47
C ILE A 17 9.40 25.83 -18.06
N GLY A 18 10.02 24.74 -17.64
CA GLY A 18 9.65 23.37 -17.95
C GLY A 18 10.26 22.43 -16.93
N HIS A 19 9.64 22.34 -15.75
CA HIS A 19 9.93 21.27 -14.78
C HIS A 19 9.39 19.93 -15.32
N ALA A 20 10.06 19.37 -16.31
CA ALA A 20 9.94 17.96 -16.67
C ALA A 20 11.29 17.33 -16.35
N LYS A 21 11.37 16.69 -15.18
CA LYS A 21 12.54 15.91 -14.76
C LYS A 21 12.55 14.62 -15.58
N ASP A 22 12.91 14.71 -16.86
CA ASP A 22 13.25 13.56 -17.69
C ASP A 22 14.63 13.08 -17.23
N VAL A 23 14.64 12.09 -16.35
CA VAL A 23 15.83 11.61 -15.66
C VAL A 23 16.58 10.62 -16.57
N LEU A 24 17.74 11.05 -17.10
CA LEU A 24 18.65 10.22 -17.90
C LEU A 24 19.34 9.08 -17.11
N ALA A 25 19.23 9.05 -15.78
CA ALA A 25 19.79 8.01 -14.92
C ALA A 25 18.97 7.82 -13.62
N VAL A 26 18.34 6.65 -13.44
CA VAL A 26 17.58 6.31 -12.23
C VAL A 26 18.55 5.83 -11.14
N ASP A 27 18.50 6.44 -9.96
CA ASP A 27 19.23 5.94 -8.78
C ASP A 27 18.60 4.61 -8.31
N LEU A 28 19.33 3.52 -8.53
CA LEU A 28 18.93 2.16 -8.19
C LEU A 28 19.25 1.79 -6.74
N LEU A 29 20.25 2.44 -6.14
CA LEU A 29 20.73 2.14 -4.79
C LEU A 29 19.84 2.83 -3.74
N ASN A 30 19.36 4.04 -4.04
CA ASN A 30 18.51 4.81 -3.13
C ASN A 30 17.18 5.21 -3.79
N PRO A 31 16.30 4.24 -4.12
CA PRO A 31 15.00 4.54 -4.68
C PRO A 31 14.12 5.31 -3.67
N SER A 32 13.26 6.22 -4.18
CA SER A 32 12.30 6.90 -3.30
C SER A 32 11.29 5.91 -2.68
N PRO A 33 10.81 6.15 -1.44
CA PRO A 33 9.84 5.26 -0.78
C PRO A 33 8.55 5.05 -1.60
N ALA A 34 8.11 6.08 -2.32
CA ALA A 34 6.95 6.00 -3.20
C ALA A 34 7.18 5.07 -4.41
N ALA A 35 8.41 5.04 -4.94
CA ALA A 35 8.77 4.13 -6.03
C ALA A 35 8.85 2.68 -5.53
N GLU A 36 9.37 2.43 -4.34
CA GLU A 36 9.42 1.08 -3.76
C GLU A 36 8.04 0.52 -3.44
N ALA A 37 7.13 1.33 -2.90
CA ALA A 37 5.77 0.91 -2.57
C ALA A 37 4.97 0.41 -3.79
N LYS A 38 5.27 0.96 -4.98
CA LYS A 38 4.62 0.56 -6.25
C LYS A 38 5.16 -0.75 -6.83
N LYS A 39 6.39 -1.16 -6.49
CA LYS A 39 7.00 -2.40 -7.02
C LYS A 39 6.27 -3.64 -6.48
N HIS A 40 6.50 -4.81 -7.05
CA HIS A 40 6.05 -6.07 -6.45
C HIS A 40 6.90 -6.42 -5.21
N LYS A 41 6.36 -7.12 -4.21
CA LYS A 41 7.06 -7.45 -2.94
C LYS A 41 8.38 -8.23 -3.10
N LEU A 42 8.55 -8.94 -4.22
CA LEU A 42 9.78 -9.67 -4.57
C LEU A 42 10.73 -8.86 -5.48
N LYS A 43 10.28 -7.69 -5.98
CA LYS A 43 11.04 -6.82 -6.89
C LYS A 43 11.48 -5.51 -6.22
N THR A 44 11.27 -5.40 -4.91
CA THR A 44 11.85 -4.32 -4.09
C THR A 44 13.36 -4.55 -3.94
N LEU A 45 14.10 -3.51 -3.56
CA LEU A 45 15.55 -3.61 -3.37
C LEU A 45 15.89 -4.71 -2.35
N VAL A 46 15.15 -4.71 -1.23
CA VAL A 46 15.15 -5.78 -0.24
C VAL A 46 13.73 -6.37 -0.15
N PRO A 47 13.56 -7.69 -0.26
CA PRO A 47 12.23 -8.32 -0.19
C PRO A 47 11.68 -8.28 1.24
N ALA A 48 10.40 -7.93 1.38
CA ALA A 48 9.70 -7.91 2.66
C ALA A 48 8.21 -8.25 2.50
N PRO A 49 7.58 -8.87 3.51
CA PRO A 49 6.14 -9.13 3.49
C PRO A 49 5.33 -7.82 3.60
N ARG A 50 4.17 -7.78 2.94
CA ARG A 50 3.19 -6.67 3.08
C ARG A 50 2.10 -6.91 4.10
N SER A 51 2.05 -8.13 4.62
CA SER A 51 1.15 -8.54 5.68
C SER A 51 1.66 -8.06 7.03
N PHE A 52 0.74 -7.84 7.95
CA PHE A 52 1.01 -7.42 9.33
C PHE A 52 0.05 -8.13 10.28
N PHE A 53 0.40 -8.12 11.56
CA PHE A 53 -0.50 -8.47 12.65
C PHE A 53 -1.22 -7.20 13.13
N MET A 54 -2.48 -7.34 13.52
CA MET A 54 -3.28 -6.26 14.03
C MET A 54 -4.03 -6.69 15.29
N ASP A 55 -4.19 -5.78 16.21
CA ASP A 55 -4.99 -5.93 17.41
C ASP A 55 -6.41 -5.49 17.10
N VAL A 56 -7.36 -6.43 17.09
CA VAL A 56 -8.78 -6.18 16.80
C VAL A 56 -9.56 -6.18 18.11
N LYS A 57 -10.38 -5.14 18.32
CA LYS A 57 -11.24 -4.99 19.49
C LYS A 57 -12.68 -5.41 19.14
N CYS A 58 -13.25 -6.40 19.85
CA CYS A 58 -14.68 -6.75 19.70
C CYS A 58 -15.54 -5.57 20.19
N PRO A 59 -16.62 -5.21 19.47
CA PRO A 59 -17.57 -4.19 19.93
C PRO A 59 -18.37 -4.60 21.18
N GLY A 60 -18.50 -5.91 21.46
CA GLY A 60 -19.24 -6.44 22.61
C GLY A 60 -18.36 -6.76 23.84
N CYS A 61 -17.40 -7.68 23.70
CA CYS A 61 -16.54 -8.16 24.81
C CYS A 61 -15.45 -7.14 25.21
N PHE A 62 -15.19 -6.11 24.39
CA PHE A 62 -14.04 -5.18 24.50
C PHE A 62 -12.64 -5.82 24.62
N THR A 63 -12.55 -7.15 24.56
CA THR A 63 -11.28 -7.86 24.56
C THR A 63 -10.56 -7.62 23.24
N ILE A 64 -9.24 -7.54 23.33
CA ILE A 64 -8.36 -7.33 22.19
C ILE A 64 -7.82 -8.70 21.76
N THR A 65 -7.94 -9.03 20.48
CA THR A 65 -7.42 -10.26 19.89
C THR A 65 -6.44 -9.93 18.78
N THR A 66 -5.29 -10.57 18.77
CA THR A 66 -4.29 -10.45 17.70
C THR A 66 -4.73 -11.25 16.49
N VAL A 67 -4.90 -10.58 15.36
CA VAL A 67 -5.37 -11.16 14.10
C VAL A 67 -4.36 -10.89 12.99
N PHE A 68 -4.14 -11.88 12.11
CA PHE A 68 -3.31 -11.70 10.93
C PHE A 68 -4.10 -11.01 9.81
N SER A 69 -3.47 -10.03 9.14
CA SER A 69 -4.11 -9.24 8.08
C SER A 69 -4.69 -10.04 6.91
N HIS A 70 -4.14 -11.21 6.59
CA HIS A 70 -4.62 -12.10 5.52
C HIS A 70 -5.03 -13.47 6.11
N ALA A 71 -5.76 -13.45 7.24
CA ALA A 71 -6.22 -14.67 7.89
C ALA A 71 -7.05 -15.53 6.91
N GLN A 72 -6.72 -16.83 6.83
CA GLN A 72 -7.44 -17.81 6.02
C GLN A 72 -8.63 -18.44 6.75
N THR A 73 -8.62 -18.37 8.08
CA THR A 73 -9.69 -18.91 8.93
C THR A 73 -10.57 -17.78 9.46
N VAL A 74 -11.83 -18.11 9.75
CA VAL A 74 -12.73 -17.22 10.47
C VAL A 74 -12.21 -17.07 11.90
N VAL A 75 -11.99 -15.83 12.34
CA VAL A 75 -11.49 -15.54 13.70
C VAL A 75 -12.63 -15.10 14.59
N ILE A 76 -12.71 -15.69 15.78
CA ILE A 76 -13.82 -15.53 16.74
C ILE A 76 -13.30 -14.91 18.05
N CYS A 77 -14.01 -13.94 18.65
CA CYS A 77 -13.67 -13.43 20.01
C CYS A 77 -13.86 -14.57 21.01
N GLN A 78 -12.86 -14.76 21.89
CA GLN A 78 -12.93 -15.77 22.96
C GLN A 78 -14.02 -15.47 24.01
N GLY A 79 -14.39 -14.20 24.22
CA GLY A 79 -15.42 -13.77 25.18
C GLY A 79 -16.84 -13.66 24.61
N CYS A 80 -17.02 -12.95 23.48
CA CYS A 80 -18.34 -12.66 22.89
C CYS A 80 -18.80 -13.73 21.87
N THR A 81 -17.96 -14.73 21.53
CA THR A 81 -18.13 -15.71 20.42
C THR A 81 -18.54 -15.12 19.07
N THR A 82 -18.45 -13.80 18.91
CA THR A 82 -18.72 -13.11 17.65
C THR A 82 -17.55 -13.29 16.68
N VAL A 83 -17.89 -13.30 15.40
CA VAL A 83 -16.91 -13.31 14.32
C VAL A 83 -16.25 -11.93 14.24
N LEU A 84 -14.92 -11.89 14.34
CA LEU A 84 -14.11 -10.67 14.21
C LEU A 84 -13.72 -10.40 12.75
N CYS A 85 -13.38 -11.45 12.01
CA CYS A 85 -13.08 -11.34 10.59
C CYS A 85 -13.46 -12.60 9.79
N GLN A 86 -13.73 -12.40 8.51
CA GLN A 86 -13.97 -13.42 7.51
C GLN A 86 -12.80 -13.49 6.51
N PRO A 87 -12.38 -14.69 6.09
CA PRO A 87 -11.32 -14.83 5.10
C PRO A 87 -11.76 -14.34 3.72
N THR A 88 -10.83 -13.76 2.98
CA THR A 88 -11.02 -13.37 1.58
C THR A 88 -9.78 -13.79 0.76
N GLY A 89 -9.78 -13.56 -0.56
CA GLY A 89 -8.58 -13.77 -1.38
C GLY A 89 -7.41 -12.81 -1.08
N GLY A 90 -7.62 -11.78 -0.27
CA GLY A 90 -6.62 -10.78 0.09
C GLY A 90 -6.63 -10.47 1.59
N LYS A 91 -6.82 -9.20 1.95
CA LYS A 91 -6.96 -8.82 3.36
C LYS A 91 -8.28 -9.37 3.91
N ALA A 92 -8.24 -9.92 5.12
CA ALA A 92 -9.42 -10.41 5.81
C ALA A 92 -10.45 -9.27 5.97
N ARG A 93 -11.74 -9.61 5.81
CA ARG A 93 -12.84 -8.66 5.97
C ARG A 93 -13.18 -8.60 7.46
N LEU A 94 -13.01 -7.44 8.08
CA LEU A 94 -13.42 -7.22 9.47
C LEU A 94 -14.95 -7.08 9.56
N THR A 95 -15.52 -7.55 10.66
CA THR A 95 -16.94 -7.35 10.97
C THR A 95 -17.22 -5.88 11.29
N GLU A 96 -18.40 -5.41 10.93
CA GLU A 96 -18.85 -4.04 11.21
C GLU A 96 -18.77 -3.74 12.72
N GLY A 97 -18.25 -2.56 13.08
CA GLY A 97 -18.07 -2.15 14.49
C GLY A 97 -16.78 -2.64 15.17
N CYS A 98 -15.98 -3.50 14.53
CA CYS A 98 -14.65 -3.84 15.05
C CYS A 98 -13.64 -2.73 14.77
N SER A 99 -12.92 -2.26 15.80
CA SER A 99 -11.77 -1.36 15.62
C SER A 99 -10.46 -2.14 15.61
N PHE A 100 -9.46 -1.67 14.87
CA PHE A 100 -8.16 -2.34 14.81
C PHE A 100 -6.98 -1.36 14.94
N ARG A 101 -5.87 -1.86 15.50
CA ARG A 101 -4.57 -1.18 15.56
C ARG A 101 -3.51 -2.08 14.93
N ARG A 102 -2.60 -1.51 14.12
CA ARG A 102 -1.44 -2.26 13.60
C ARG A 102 -0.41 -2.43 14.72
N LYS A 103 0.07 -3.66 14.90
CA LYS A 103 1.12 -4.01 15.88
C LYS A 103 2.50 -3.79 15.27
#